data_AF-A0A6I2VPW2-F1
#
_entry.id   AF-A0A6I2VPW2-F1
#
_cell.length_a   1.000
_cell.length_b   1.000
_cell.length_c   1.000
_cell.angle_alpha   90.00
_cell.angle_beta   90.00
_cell.angle_gamma   90.00
#
_symmetry.space_group_name_H-M   'P 1'
#
loop_
_entity.id
_entity.type
_entity.pdbx_description
1 polymer ?
#
loop_
_entity_poly.entity_id
_entity_poly.type
_entity_poly.pdbx_seq_one_letter_code
_entity_poly.pdbx_strand_id
1 'polypeptide(L)'
;MTPLATIIIAIAVIVVLAAVVLVTSARRSDVRGAGALSRETVKRDKSIKAESGAGPTGAAYESTEVATRSTELAKATEVAPVAWEAPDQDAVDVSRRQFFNRAAITLMTTSIATFGVACIAFLWPRAGGGFGSKVTVGRLEDLLVQIRSDKGFVYKPEARTWLTAYPADALPKARKAYAKQGPVLAGMEAGIVALYQKCPHLGCRVPECKSSQWFECPCHGSQYNRIGEKKAGPAPRGMDRFGVTIANGNVVVDTGTVFNGPAIGTNTSGQEAEGPHCISGGGAKH
;
A
#
# COMPACT_ATOMS: atom_id res chain seq x y z
N MET A 1 -1.51 3.41 -11.42
CA MET A 1 -0.52 4.49 -11.45
C MET A 1 0.21 4.41 -12.77
N THR A 2 0.34 5.51 -13.50
CA THR A 2 1.06 5.51 -14.78
C THR A 2 2.56 5.29 -14.53
N PRO A 3 3.30 4.72 -15.50
CA PRO A 3 4.76 4.52 -15.37
C PRO A 3 5.51 5.83 -15.07
N LEU A 4 4.96 6.96 -15.53
CA LEU A 4 5.46 8.30 -15.27
C LEU A 4 5.30 8.71 -13.79
N ALA A 5 4.16 8.37 -13.16
CA ALA A 5 3.94 8.62 -11.73
C ALA A 5 4.89 7.81 -10.84
N THR A 6 5.20 6.57 -11.23
CA THR A 6 6.17 5.74 -10.48
C THR A 6 7.60 6.28 -10.56
N ILE A 7 8.01 6.82 -11.71
CA ILE A 7 9.34 7.42 -11.89
C ILE A 7 9.46 8.70 -11.04
N ILE A 8 8.43 9.55 -11.04
CA ILE A 8 8.43 10.79 -10.25
C ILE A 8 8.54 10.49 -8.75
N ILE A 9 7.79 9.50 -8.25
CA ILE A 9 7.84 9.09 -6.84
C ILE A 9 9.23 8.54 -6.49
N ALA A 10 9.82 7.70 -7.36
CA ALA A 10 11.15 7.16 -7.13
C ALA A 10 12.22 8.26 -7.06
N ILE A 11 12.19 9.25 -7.96
CA ILE A 11 13.10 10.39 -7.94
C ILE A 11 12.91 11.23 -6.67
N ALA A 12 11.67 11.49 -6.26
CA ALA A 12 11.38 12.23 -5.03
C ALA A 12 11.93 11.53 -3.78
N VAL A 13 11.80 10.21 -3.69
CA VAL A 13 12.35 9.43 -2.58
C VAL A 13 13.88 9.49 -2.56
N ILE A 14 14.53 9.39 -3.72
CA ILE A 14 15.99 9.49 -3.82
C ILE A 14 16.48 10.87 -3.39
N VAL A 15 15.80 11.94 -3.80
CA VAL A 15 16.13 13.33 -3.41
C VAL A 15 15.96 13.52 -1.91
N VAL A 16 14.89 12.99 -1.31
CA VAL A 16 14.67 13.06 0.15
C VAL A 16 15.75 12.28 0.91
N LEU A 17 16.10 11.07 0.45
CA LEU A 17 17.17 10.29 1.07
C LEU A 17 18.54 11.00 0.95
N ALA A 18 18.84 11.59 -0.20
CA ALA A 18 20.05 12.38 -0.39
C ALA A 18 20.06 13.62 0.53
N ALA A 19 18.93 14.29 0.70
CA ALA A 19 18.79 15.41 1.64
C ALA A 19 18.97 14.98 3.09
N VAL A 20 18.42 13.82 3.50
CA VAL A 20 18.62 13.27 4.86
C VAL A 20 20.09 12.94 5.09
N VAL A 21 20.78 12.32 4.12
CA VAL A 21 22.22 12.04 4.21
C VAL A 21 23.05 13.33 4.29
N LEU A 22 22.70 14.35 3.49
CA LEU A 22 23.35 15.66 3.56
C LEU A 22 23.12 16.36 4.91
N VAL A 23 21.90 16.36 5.43
CA VAL A 23 21.57 16.99 6.73
C VAL A 23 22.22 16.24 7.90
N THR A 24 22.29 14.91 7.84
CA THR A 24 22.91 14.10 8.89
C THR A 24 24.44 14.14 8.84
N SER A 25 25.05 14.30 7.66
CA SER A 25 26.50 14.49 7.51
C SER A 25 26.95 15.93 7.77
N ALA A 26 26.10 16.92 7.52
CA ALA A 26 26.38 18.34 7.80
C ALA A 26 26.21 18.70 9.28
N ARG A 27 25.46 17.90 10.05
CA ARG A 27 25.43 18.02 11.51
C ARG A 27 26.76 17.48 12.08
N ARG A 28 27.79 18.33 12.09
CA ARG A 28 28.89 18.22 13.05
C ARG A 28 28.24 18.05 14.42
N SER A 29 28.60 16.96 15.09
CA SER A 29 28.16 16.67 16.44
C SER A 29 28.70 17.75 17.37
N ASP A 30 27.95 18.84 17.56
CA ASP A 30 27.95 19.49 18.85
C ASP A 30 27.33 18.50 19.81
N VAL A 31 28.25 17.82 20.49
CA VAL A 31 28.05 16.98 21.66
C VAL A 31 26.99 17.66 22.52
N ARG A 32 25.90 16.93 22.80
CA ARG A 32 24.96 17.29 23.88
C ARG A 32 25.79 17.76 25.07
N GLY A 33 25.57 19.00 25.48
CA GLY A 33 26.46 19.82 26.30
C GLY A 33 27.36 19.04 27.27
N ALA A 34 28.64 19.44 27.30
CA ALA A 34 29.59 19.06 28.33
C ALA A 34 28.92 19.19 29.72
N GLY A 35 28.49 18.07 30.32
CA GLY A 35 27.79 18.08 31.61
C GLY A 35 26.80 16.93 31.84
N ALA A 36 26.29 16.26 30.80
CA ALA A 36 25.38 15.12 31.00
C ALA A 36 26.15 13.81 31.21
N LEU A 37 26.53 13.53 32.46
CA LEU A 37 27.11 12.23 32.85
C LEU A 37 26.07 11.12 32.71
N SER A 38 26.48 9.97 32.17
CA SER A 38 25.60 8.80 32.07
C SER A 38 25.20 8.32 33.47
N ARG A 39 24.00 7.75 33.61
CA ARG A 39 23.51 7.21 34.90
C ARG A 39 24.48 6.19 35.52
N GLU A 40 25.21 5.47 34.69
CA GLU A 40 26.22 4.50 35.12
C GLU A 40 27.47 5.19 35.71
N THR A 41 27.90 6.29 35.11
CA THR A 41 29.02 7.11 35.61
C THR A 41 28.68 7.73 36.97
N VAL A 42 27.46 8.24 37.13
CA VAL A 42 26.97 8.79 38.42
C VAL A 42 26.88 7.71 39.49
N LYS A 43 26.49 6.49 39.13
CA LYS A 43 26.37 5.37 40.07
C LYS A 43 27.74 4.88 40.55
N ARG A 44 28.74 4.79 39.65
CA ARG A 44 30.13 4.49 40.03
C ARG A 44 30.77 5.56 40.90
N ASP A 45 30.55 6.82 40.56
CA ASP A 45 31.12 7.92 41.34
C ASP A 45 30.54 7.93 42.78
N LYS A 46 29.25 7.59 42.90
CA LYS A 46 28.58 7.41 44.19
C LYS A 46 29.10 6.19 44.98
N SER A 47 29.45 5.09 44.33
CA SER A 47 30.04 3.92 45.01
C SER A 47 31.48 4.16 45.44
N ILE A 48 32.28 4.82 44.61
CA ILE A 48 33.67 5.20 44.94
C ILE A 48 33.69 6.15 46.14
N LYS A 49 32.78 7.12 46.18
CA LYS A 49 32.65 8.08 47.30
C LYS A 49 32.16 7.42 48.60
N ALA A 50 31.48 6.27 48.52
CA ALA A 50 31.08 5.49 49.68
C ALA A 50 32.22 4.63 50.25
N GLU A 51 33.16 4.22 49.41
CA GLU A 51 34.33 3.40 49.81
C GLU A 51 35.50 4.24 50.33
N SER A 52 35.68 5.48 49.88
CA SER A 52 36.90 6.27 50.14
C SER A 52 36.95 7.02 51.48
N GLY A 53 35.90 6.98 52.31
CA GLY A 53 35.84 7.73 53.57
C GLY A 53 35.84 9.26 53.40
N ALA A 54 35.42 9.98 54.45
CA ALA A 54 35.20 11.43 54.43
C ALA A 54 36.51 12.25 54.45
N GLY A 55 37.25 12.23 53.34
CA GLY A 55 38.23 13.28 53.06
C GLY A 55 37.55 14.62 52.71
N PRO A 56 38.26 15.75 52.80
CA PRO A 56 37.71 17.06 52.41
C PRO A 56 37.18 16.99 50.98
N THR A 57 35.92 17.39 50.80
CA THR A 57 35.25 17.36 49.50
C THR A 57 35.89 18.40 48.57
N GLY A 58 35.78 18.23 47.25
CA GLY A 58 36.22 19.25 46.28
C GLY A 58 35.66 20.64 46.61
N ALA A 59 34.47 20.71 47.18
CA ALA A 59 33.86 21.94 47.69
C ALA A 59 34.63 22.63 48.85
N ALA A 60 35.36 21.86 49.68
CA ALA A 60 36.23 22.41 50.72
C ALA A 60 37.55 22.97 50.19
N TYR A 61 38.05 22.42 49.07
CA TYR A 61 39.18 22.99 48.34
C TYR A 61 38.76 24.24 47.55
N GLU A 62 37.57 24.22 46.94
CA GLU A 62 37.02 25.40 46.26
C GLU A 62 36.69 26.54 47.24
N SER A 63 36.19 26.24 48.44
CA SER A 63 35.90 27.28 49.44
C SER A 63 37.17 27.93 50.02
N THR A 64 38.27 27.18 50.13
CA THR A 64 39.57 27.70 50.59
C THR A 64 40.29 28.51 49.52
N GLU A 65 40.16 28.11 48.24
CA GLU A 65 40.60 28.92 47.09
C GLU A 65 39.80 30.23 46.97
N VAL A 66 38.48 30.17 47.14
CA VAL A 66 37.62 31.38 47.10
C VAL A 66 37.96 32.33 48.25
N ALA A 67 38.30 31.82 49.43
CA ALA A 67 38.69 32.63 50.58
C ALA A 67 40.08 33.29 50.44
N THR A 68 40.96 32.74 49.59
CA THR A 68 42.32 33.27 49.34
C THR A 68 42.41 34.13 48.08
N ARG A 69 41.30 34.27 47.33
CA ARG A 69 41.23 35.04 46.10
C ARG A 69 41.29 36.54 46.38
N SER A 70 42.36 37.20 45.95
CA SER A 70 42.46 38.66 45.95
C SER A 70 41.54 39.27 44.88
N THR A 71 40.98 40.46 45.17
CA THR A 71 40.15 41.25 44.24
C THR A 71 40.96 42.20 43.37
N GLU A 72 42.30 42.16 43.47
CA GLU A 72 43.16 42.94 42.60
C GLU A 72 43.09 42.39 41.17
N LEU A 73 42.61 43.23 40.24
CA LEU A 73 42.62 42.92 38.82
C LEU A 73 44.07 42.93 38.33
N ALA A 74 44.67 41.74 38.23
CA ALA A 74 45.91 41.57 37.49
C ALA A 74 45.68 42.07 36.06
N LYS A 75 46.39 43.11 35.67
CA LYS A 75 46.34 43.66 34.31
C LYS A 75 46.85 42.57 33.38
N ALA A 76 45.95 41.90 32.65
CA ALA A 76 46.30 40.87 31.70
C ALA A 76 47.36 41.46 30.76
N THR A 77 48.54 40.85 30.74
CA THR A 77 49.59 41.23 29.79
C THR A 77 48.98 41.10 28.40
N GLU A 78 48.92 42.20 27.64
CA GLU A 78 48.45 42.15 26.25
C GLU A 78 49.42 41.27 25.46
N VAL A 79 49.05 40.01 25.30
CA VAL A 79 49.73 39.08 24.40
C VAL A 79 49.33 39.53 23.00
N ALA A 80 50.30 40.01 22.22
CA ALA A 80 50.09 40.35 20.83
C ALA A 80 49.39 39.19 20.11
N PRO A 81 48.40 39.45 19.22
CA PRO A 81 47.69 38.38 18.54
C PRO A 81 48.70 37.51 17.79
N VAL A 82 48.75 36.24 18.17
CA VAL A 82 49.60 35.25 17.50
C VAL A 82 49.19 35.21 16.04
N ALA A 83 50.16 35.40 15.14
CA ALA A 83 49.92 35.34 13.70
C ALA A 83 49.25 34.01 13.37
N TRP A 84 48.12 34.06 12.66
CA TRP A 84 47.39 32.86 12.28
C TRP A 84 48.30 31.99 11.41
N GLU A 85 48.59 30.79 11.91
CA GLU A 85 49.32 29.77 11.17
C GLU A 85 48.29 28.78 10.62
N ALA A 86 48.40 28.47 9.33
CA ALA A 86 47.47 27.53 8.71
C ALA A 86 47.58 26.17 9.43
N PRO A 87 46.46 25.54 9.79
CA PRO A 87 46.49 24.21 10.37
C PRO A 87 47.26 23.26 9.46
N ASP A 88 48.12 22.43 10.06
CA ASP A 88 48.89 21.40 9.37
C ASP A 88 47.98 20.54 8.47
N GLN A 89 48.48 20.09 7.32
CA GLN A 89 47.68 19.30 6.37
C GLN A 89 47.12 18.03 7.03
N ASP A 90 47.88 17.40 7.93
CA ASP A 90 47.42 16.23 8.71
C ASP A 90 46.25 16.55 9.67
N ALA A 91 46.09 17.81 10.08
CA ALA A 91 44.96 18.29 10.89
C ALA A 91 43.74 18.68 10.03
N VAL A 92 43.95 18.99 8.75
CA VAL A 92 42.90 19.30 7.77
C VAL A 92 42.38 18.05 7.06
N ASP A 93 43.23 17.02 6.94
CA ASP A 93 42.94 15.77 6.26
C ASP A 93 41.99 14.84 7.05
N VAL A 94 41.43 13.87 6.34
CA VAL A 94 40.52 12.89 6.93
C VAL A 94 41.33 11.95 7.83
N SER A 95 41.12 12.07 9.14
CA SER A 95 41.76 11.15 10.09
C SER A 95 41.38 9.69 9.83
N ARG A 96 42.29 8.76 10.14
CA ARG A 96 42.04 7.31 10.02
C ARG A 96 40.73 6.88 10.69
N ARG A 97 40.41 7.46 11.84
CA ARG A 97 39.16 7.20 12.59
C ARG A 97 37.92 7.66 11.81
N GLN A 98 37.97 8.85 11.21
CA GLN A 98 36.89 9.36 10.38
C GLN A 98 36.71 8.50 9.11
N PHE A 99 37.80 8.06 8.49
CA PHE A 99 37.74 7.14 7.35
C PHE A 99 37.03 5.83 7.73
N PHE A 100 37.48 5.15 8.80
CA PHE A 100 36.90 3.88 9.21
C PHE A 100 35.44 4.02 9.69
N ASN A 101 35.10 5.09 10.41
CA ASN A 101 33.72 5.32 10.84
C ASN A 101 32.79 5.59 9.65
N ARG A 102 33.24 6.41 8.67
CA ARG A 102 32.48 6.66 7.45
C ARG A 102 32.31 5.37 6.66
N ALA A 103 33.38 4.60 6.45
CA ALA A 103 33.33 3.33 5.74
C ALA A 103 32.38 2.33 6.42
N ALA A 104 32.47 2.16 7.74
CA ALA A 104 31.60 1.26 8.50
C ALA A 104 30.12 1.65 8.41
N ILE A 105 29.81 2.95 8.56
CA ILE A 105 28.45 3.46 8.43
C ILE A 105 27.96 3.26 7.00
N THR A 106 28.74 3.62 5.99
CA THR A 106 28.35 3.48 4.57
C THR A 106 28.08 2.02 4.20
N LEU A 107 28.93 1.09 4.64
CA LEU A 107 28.74 -0.34 4.37
C LEU A 107 27.49 -0.86 5.09
N MET A 108 27.29 -0.49 6.35
CA MET A 108 26.10 -0.87 7.12
C MET A 108 24.82 -0.31 6.49
N THR A 109 24.79 0.98 6.13
CA THR A 109 23.62 1.61 5.50
C THR A 109 23.32 1.01 4.15
N THR A 110 24.35 0.71 3.34
CA THR A 110 24.17 0.07 2.03
C THR A 110 23.59 -1.34 2.20
N SER A 111 24.09 -2.10 3.18
CA SER A 111 23.60 -3.47 3.47
C SER A 111 22.15 -3.48 3.95
N ILE A 112 21.78 -2.56 4.85
CA ILE A 112 20.40 -2.42 5.33
C ILE A 112 19.48 -1.96 4.20
N ALA A 113 19.92 -1.01 3.36
CA ALA A 113 19.13 -0.52 2.24
C ALA A 113 18.87 -1.61 1.20
N THR A 114 19.89 -2.38 0.80
CA THR A 114 19.72 -3.46 -0.17
C THR A 114 18.80 -4.57 0.36
N PHE A 115 18.93 -4.93 1.64
CA PHE A 115 18.01 -5.87 2.29
C PHE A 115 16.57 -5.34 2.32
N GLY A 116 16.38 -4.06 2.68
CA GLY A 116 15.06 -3.41 2.67
C GLY A 116 14.41 -3.42 1.28
N VAL A 117 15.18 -3.12 0.23
CA VAL A 117 14.71 -3.20 -1.16
C VAL A 117 14.33 -4.64 -1.53
N ALA A 118 15.11 -5.64 -1.11
CA ALA A 118 14.78 -7.04 -1.36
C ALA A 118 13.48 -7.48 -0.67
N CYS A 119 13.23 -7.05 0.57
CA CYS A 119 11.97 -7.30 1.28
C CYS A 119 10.77 -6.66 0.56
N ILE A 120 10.91 -5.42 0.09
CA ILE A 120 9.86 -4.75 -0.68
C ILE A 120 9.61 -5.48 -2.00
N ALA A 121 10.68 -5.84 -2.73
CA ALA A 121 10.58 -6.55 -3.99
C ALA A 121 9.95 -7.95 -3.83
N PHE A 122 10.19 -8.61 -2.70
CA PHE A 122 9.54 -9.88 -2.37
C PHE A 122 8.04 -9.73 -2.14
N LEU A 123 7.62 -8.64 -1.49
CA LEU A 123 6.20 -8.36 -1.23
C LEU A 123 5.48 -7.75 -2.46
N TRP A 124 6.24 -7.26 -3.44
CA TRP A 124 5.66 -6.64 -4.63
C TRP A 124 4.94 -7.69 -5.49
N PRO A 125 3.69 -7.44 -5.92
CA PRO A 125 2.94 -8.38 -6.75
C PRO A 125 3.72 -8.71 -8.03
N ARG A 126 4.02 -10.00 -8.25
CA ARG A 126 4.58 -10.47 -9.52
C ARG A 126 3.46 -10.71 -10.52
N ALA A 127 3.67 -10.32 -11.77
CA ALA A 127 2.80 -10.68 -12.88
C ALA A 127 2.94 -12.19 -13.16
N GLY A 128 2.08 -13.00 -12.54
CA GLY A 128 1.93 -14.42 -12.82
C GLY A 128 0.68 -14.69 -13.67
N GLY A 129 0.66 -15.83 -14.37
CA GLY A 129 -0.54 -16.28 -15.10
C GLY A 129 -1.67 -16.60 -14.12
N GLY A 130 -2.87 -16.06 -14.38
CA GLY A 130 -4.04 -16.22 -13.51
C GLY A 130 -4.90 -14.96 -13.42
N PHE A 131 -5.60 -14.79 -12.31
CA PHE A 131 -6.41 -13.60 -12.05
C PHE A 131 -5.56 -12.31 -12.13
N GLY A 132 -5.98 -11.36 -12.95
CA GLY A 132 -5.20 -10.20 -13.38
C GLY A 132 -4.62 -10.33 -14.80
N SER A 133 -4.93 -11.42 -15.51
CA SER A 133 -4.55 -11.65 -16.91
C SER A 133 -5.72 -12.24 -17.72
N LYS A 134 -5.46 -12.62 -18.97
CA LYS A 134 -6.45 -13.29 -19.83
C LYS A 134 -6.56 -14.76 -19.44
N VAL A 135 -7.74 -15.20 -19.01
CA VAL A 135 -8.01 -16.55 -18.54
C VAL A 135 -9.00 -17.23 -19.49
N THR A 136 -8.61 -18.38 -20.05
CA THR A 136 -9.51 -19.21 -20.85
C THR A 136 -10.41 -20.02 -19.92
N VAL A 137 -11.73 -19.82 -20.00
CA VAL A 137 -12.71 -20.41 -19.07
C VAL A 137 -13.43 -21.64 -19.63
N GLY A 138 -13.29 -21.91 -20.94
CA GLY A 138 -13.88 -23.08 -21.62
C GLY A 138 -14.42 -22.75 -23.01
N ARG A 139 -15.01 -23.75 -23.68
CA ARG A 139 -15.68 -23.59 -24.97
C ARG A 139 -17.02 -22.87 -24.82
N LEU A 140 -17.37 -21.98 -25.74
CA LEU A 140 -18.59 -21.18 -25.67
C LEU A 140 -19.85 -22.05 -25.63
N GLU A 141 -19.95 -23.04 -26.51
CA GLU A 141 -21.11 -23.94 -26.61
C GLU A 141 -21.37 -24.70 -25.31
N ASP A 142 -20.32 -25.30 -24.74
CA ASP A 142 -20.39 -26.04 -23.48
C ASP A 142 -20.80 -25.12 -22.32
N LEU A 143 -20.29 -23.89 -22.29
CA LEU A 143 -20.67 -22.89 -21.28
C LEU A 143 -22.13 -22.49 -21.40
N LEU A 144 -22.66 -22.31 -22.61
CA LEU A 144 -24.08 -21.99 -22.81
C LEU A 144 -25.00 -23.16 -22.43
N VAL A 145 -24.57 -24.40 -22.65
CA VAL A 145 -25.28 -25.59 -22.15
C VAL A 145 -25.22 -25.64 -20.63
N GLN A 146 -24.05 -25.41 -20.04
CA GLN A 146 -23.86 -25.41 -18.60
C GLN A 146 -24.72 -24.33 -17.92
N ILE A 147 -24.74 -23.11 -18.47
CA ILE A 147 -25.58 -22.01 -18.00
C ILE A 147 -27.06 -22.41 -18.01
N ARG A 148 -27.55 -23.09 -19.04
CA ARG A 148 -28.94 -23.55 -19.08
C ARG A 148 -29.22 -24.64 -18.05
N SER A 149 -28.29 -25.59 -17.90
CA SER A 149 -28.40 -26.68 -16.92
C SER A 149 -28.40 -26.17 -15.48
N ASP A 150 -27.53 -25.21 -15.17
CA ASP A 150 -27.34 -24.65 -13.83
C ASP A 150 -28.32 -23.49 -13.52
N LYS A 151 -29.46 -23.46 -14.23
CA LYS A 151 -30.52 -22.45 -14.07
C LYS A 151 -30.02 -21.00 -14.20
N GLY A 152 -29.20 -20.74 -15.21
CA GLY A 152 -28.78 -19.40 -15.62
C GLY A 152 -27.44 -18.91 -15.07
N PHE A 153 -26.79 -19.66 -14.17
CA PHE A 153 -25.57 -19.20 -13.48
C PHE A 153 -24.47 -20.25 -13.52
N VAL A 154 -23.27 -19.86 -13.97
CA VAL A 154 -22.08 -20.71 -13.89
C VAL A 154 -20.95 -19.94 -13.23
N TYR A 155 -20.37 -20.49 -12.18
CA TYR A 155 -19.19 -19.90 -11.53
C TYR A 155 -17.90 -20.48 -12.12
N LYS A 156 -16.93 -19.62 -12.43
CA LYS A 156 -15.58 -20.02 -12.83
C LYS A 156 -14.55 -19.47 -11.83
N PRO A 157 -14.01 -20.31 -10.92
CA PRO A 157 -13.10 -19.86 -9.87
C PRO A 157 -11.79 -19.29 -10.41
N GLU A 158 -11.32 -19.77 -11.57
CA GLU A 158 -10.06 -19.37 -12.20
C GLU A 158 -10.06 -17.88 -12.55
N ALA A 159 -11.21 -17.37 -13.00
CA ALA A 159 -11.42 -15.96 -13.34
C ALA A 159 -12.21 -15.18 -12.27
N ARG A 160 -12.63 -15.84 -11.17
CA ARG A 160 -13.47 -15.26 -10.09
C ARG A 160 -14.71 -14.56 -10.64
N THR A 161 -15.33 -15.16 -11.66
CA THR A 161 -16.43 -14.57 -12.42
C THR A 161 -17.64 -15.48 -12.40
N TRP A 162 -18.81 -14.86 -12.40
CA TRP A 162 -20.05 -15.50 -12.81
C TRP A 162 -20.21 -15.34 -14.31
N LEU A 163 -20.64 -16.41 -14.98
CA LEU A 163 -21.03 -16.44 -16.37
C LEU A 163 -22.53 -16.62 -16.43
N THR A 164 -23.20 -15.71 -17.13
CA THR A 164 -24.65 -15.78 -17.39
C THR A 164 -24.92 -15.53 -18.87
N ALA A 165 -26.06 -16.02 -19.36
CA ALA A 165 -26.45 -15.80 -20.74
C ALA A 165 -27.00 -14.36 -20.91
N TYR A 166 -26.59 -13.69 -21.99
CA TYR A 166 -27.19 -12.43 -22.41
C TYR A 166 -28.30 -12.71 -23.44
N PRO A 167 -29.51 -12.16 -23.27
CA PRO A 167 -30.61 -12.45 -24.17
C PRO A 167 -30.47 -11.65 -25.49
N ALA A 168 -30.63 -12.32 -26.63
CA ALA A 168 -30.32 -11.78 -27.96
C ALA A 168 -31.24 -10.60 -28.37
N ASP A 169 -32.48 -10.61 -27.91
CA ASP A 169 -33.48 -9.55 -28.08
C ASP A 169 -33.11 -8.26 -27.35
N ALA A 170 -32.30 -8.33 -26.28
CA ALA A 170 -31.83 -7.16 -25.55
C ALA A 170 -30.58 -6.50 -26.15
N LEU A 171 -29.96 -7.09 -27.18
CA LEU A 171 -28.74 -6.56 -27.80
C LEU A 171 -28.84 -5.10 -28.28
N PRO A 172 -29.96 -4.61 -28.86
CA PRO A 172 -30.08 -3.20 -29.22
C PRO A 172 -29.98 -2.25 -28.02
N LYS A 173 -30.49 -2.68 -26.85
CA LYS A 173 -30.35 -1.92 -25.58
C LYS A 173 -28.92 -2.04 -25.05
N ALA A 174 -28.31 -3.23 -25.15
CA ALA A 174 -26.92 -3.47 -24.78
C ALA A 174 -25.96 -2.53 -25.50
N ARG A 175 -26.09 -2.42 -26.83
CA ARG A 175 -25.22 -1.56 -27.66
C ARG A 175 -25.27 -0.10 -27.23
N LYS A 176 -26.41 0.38 -26.71
CA LYS A 176 -26.55 1.73 -26.17
C LYS A 176 -25.95 1.87 -24.78
N ALA A 177 -26.29 0.94 -23.86
CA ALA A 177 -25.86 1.00 -22.46
C ALA A 177 -24.36 0.71 -22.28
N TYR A 178 -23.79 -0.14 -23.14
CA TYR A 178 -22.42 -0.65 -23.04
C TYR A 178 -21.51 -0.19 -24.18
N ALA A 179 -21.93 0.83 -24.95
CA ALA A 179 -21.15 1.36 -26.09
C ALA A 179 -19.68 1.68 -25.75
N LYS A 180 -19.44 2.18 -24.53
CA LYS A 180 -18.11 2.57 -24.04
C LYS A 180 -17.26 1.38 -23.55
N GLN A 181 -17.84 0.19 -23.50
CA GLN A 181 -17.22 -1.04 -22.96
C GLN A 181 -17.16 -2.11 -24.05
N GLY A 182 -16.42 -1.84 -25.14
CA GLY A 182 -16.32 -2.73 -26.30
C GLY A 182 -16.07 -4.22 -25.97
N PRO A 183 -15.08 -4.56 -25.12
CA PRO A 183 -14.82 -5.96 -24.74
C PRO A 183 -15.97 -6.62 -23.96
N VAL A 184 -16.76 -5.86 -23.21
CA VAL A 184 -17.94 -6.37 -22.49
C VAL A 184 -19.08 -6.62 -23.47
N LEU A 185 -19.32 -5.66 -24.37
CA LEU A 185 -20.34 -5.75 -25.40
C LEU A 185 -20.07 -6.93 -26.35
N ALA A 186 -18.81 -7.20 -26.70
CA ALA A 186 -18.43 -8.36 -27.52
C ALA A 186 -18.85 -9.69 -26.87
N GLY A 187 -18.72 -9.81 -25.53
CA GLY A 187 -19.25 -10.96 -24.80
C GLY A 187 -20.77 -11.06 -24.91
N MET A 188 -21.48 -9.95 -24.69
CA MET A 188 -22.93 -9.90 -24.78
C MET A 188 -23.44 -10.29 -26.18
N GLU A 189 -22.76 -9.83 -27.23
CA GLU A 189 -23.04 -10.21 -28.62
C GLU A 189 -22.77 -11.69 -28.91
N ALA A 190 -21.79 -12.30 -28.22
CA ALA A 190 -21.57 -13.74 -28.20
C ALA A 190 -22.56 -14.50 -27.27
N GLY A 191 -23.49 -13.79 -26.62
CA GLY A 191 -24.53 -14.38 -25.77
C GLY A 191 -24.10 -14.64 -24.33
N ILE A 192 -22.97 -14.11 -23.86
CA ILE A 192 -22.45 -14.36 -22.51
C ILE A 192 -22.01 -13.09 -21.79
N VAL A 193 -22.23 -13.03 -20.47
CA VAL A 193 -21.75 -11.95 -19.62
C VAL A 193 -20.81 -12.51 -18.56
N ALA A 194 -19.60 -11.93 -18.45
CA ALA A 194 -18.66 -12.23 -17.38
C ALA A 194 -18.76 -11.16 -16.28
N LEU A 195 -19.44 -11.51 -15.19
CA LEU A 195 -19.66 -10.65 -14.03
C LEU A 195 -18.64 -10.95 -12.94
N TYR A 196 -17.93 -9.92 -12.49
CA TYR A 196 -17.03 -10.06 -11.37
C TYR A 196 -17.83 -10.37 -10.10
N GLN A 197 -17.43 -11.42 -9.37
CA GLN A 197 -18.12 -11.85 -8.16
C GLN A 197 -18.11 -10.81 -7.01
N LYS A 198 -17.36 -9.72 -7.16
CA LYS A 198 -17.13 -8.71 -6.12
C LYS A 198 -18.27 -7.69 -6.11
N CYS A 199 -18.87 -7.47 -4.94
CA CYS A 199 -19.91 -6.47 -4.76
C CYS A 199 -19.32 -5.04 -4.89
N PRO A 200 -19.90 -4.18 -5.75
CA PRO A 200 -19.54 -2.76 -5.88
C PRO A 200 -19.72 -1.91 -4.62
N HIS A 201 -20.39 -2.42 -3.58
CA HIS A 201 -20.54 -1.72 -2.31
C HIS A 201 -19.22 -1.69 -1.53
N LEU A 202 -18.85 -2.81 -0.89
CA LEU A 202 -17.66 -2.94 -0.05
C LEU A 202 -16.82 -4.19 -0.38
N GLY A 203 -17.12 -4.88 -1.48
CA GLY A 203 -16.27 -5.96 -1.98
C GLY A 203 -16.58 -7.38 -1.50
N CYS A 204 -17.67 -7.61 -0.75
CA CYS A 204 -18.15 -8.96 -0.45
C CYS A 204 -18.37 -9.78 -1.74
N ARG A 205 -18.22 -11.10 -1.67
CA ARG A 205 -18.65 -11.98 -2.76
C ARG A 205 -20.17 -11.96 -2.88
N VAL A 206 -20.68 -11.82 -4.10
CA VAL A 206 -22.12 -11.86 -4.39
C VAL A 206 -22.51 -13.25 -4.89
N PRO A 207 -23.31 -14.02 -4.13
CA PRO A 207 -23.88 -15.28 -4.59
C PRO A 207 -25.10 -15.05 -5.52
N GLU A 208 -25.42 -16.07 -6.28
CA GLU A 208 -26.66 -16.20 -7.03
C GLU A 208 -27.81 -16.68 -6.11
N CYS A 209 -29.01 -16.19 -6.38
CA CYS A 209 -30.23 -16.67 -5.77
C CYS A 209 -31.05 -17.44 -6.81
N LYS A 210 -31.15 -18.76 -6.62
CA LYS A 210 -31.83 -19.64 -7.59
C LYS A 210 -33.35 -19.42 -7.67
N SER A 211 -33.97 -18.85 -6.64
CA SER A 211 -35.42 -18.56 -6.64
C SER A 211 -35.74 -17.25 -7.35
N SER A 212 -35.12 -16.13 -6.97
CA SER A 212 -35.34 -14.83 -7.63
C SER A 212 -34.66 -14.70 -8.98
N GLN A 213 -33.71 -15.60 -9.28
CA GLN A 213 -32.86 -15.56 -10.48
C GLN A 213 -32.04 -14.27 -10.57
N TRP A 214 -31.68 -13.72 -9.41
CA TRP A 214 -30.88 -12.52 -9.21
C TRP A 214 -29.59 -12.84 -8.43
N PHE A 215 -28.63 -11.92 -8.46
CA PHE A 215 -27.51 -11.92 -7.55
C PHE A 215 -27.85 -11.10 -6.31
N GLU A 216 -27.72 -11.69 -5.12
CA GLU A 216 -28.15 -11.07 -3.87
C GLU A 216 -27.01 -11.08 -2.86
N CYS A 217 -26.48 -9.90 -2.54
CA CYS A 217 -25.35 -9.74 -1.64
C CYS A 217 -25.82 -9.83 -0.18
N PRO A 218 -25.41 -10.85 0.60
CA PRO A 218 -25.90 -11.05 1.96
C PRO A 218 -25.36 -10.03 2.96
N CYS A 219 -24.28 -9.30 2.63
CA CYS A 219 -23.65 -8.37 3.57
C CYS A 219 -24.53 -7.16 3.91
N HIS A 220 -25.15 -6.53 2.90
CA HIS A 220 -25.95 -5.30 3.07
C HIS A 220 -27.17 -5.27 2.13
N GLY A 221 -27.53 -6.41 1.54
CA GLY A 221 -28.73 -6.56 0.73
C GLY A 221 -28.72 -5.88 -0.64
N SER A 222 -27.56 -5.67 -1.26
CA SER A 222 -27.51 -5.21 -2.66
C SER A 222 -27.97 -6.33 -3.60
N GLN A 223 -28.87 -6.00 -4.52
CA GLN A 223 -29.49 -6.97 -5.43
C GLN A 223 -29.24 -6.55 -6.88
N TYR A 224 -28.95 -7.52 -7.73
CA TYR A 224 -28.68 -7.33 -9.15
C TYR A 224 -29.43 -8.38 -9.97
N ASN A 225 -29.91 -8.00 -11.15
CA ASN A 225 -30.56 -8.96 -12.06
C ASN A 225 -29.55 -9.99 -12.59
N ARG A 226 -30.02 -10.97 -13.39
CA ARG A 226 -29.19 -12.06 -13.92
C ARG A 226 -27.98 -11.60 -14.76
N ILE A 227 -28.02 -10.37 -15.28
CA ILE A 227 -26.91 -9.77 -16.05
C ILE A 227 -26.12 -8.74 -15.23
N GLY A 228 -26.30 -8.70 -13.91
CA GLY A 228 -25.53 -7.88 -12.98
C GLY A 228 -25.93 -6.41 -12.93
N GLU A 229 -27.07 -6.02 -13.50
CA GLU A 229 -27.58 -4.65 -13.39
C GLU A 229 -28.25 -4.45 -12.03
N LYS A 230 -27.98 -3.33 -11.37
CA LYS A 230 -28.46 -3.07 -10.01
C LYS A 230 -29.98 -2.91 -9.98
N LYS A 231 -30.62 -3.61 -9.04
CA LYS A 231 -32.06 -3.51 -8.74
C LYS A 231 -32.34 -2.88 -7.38
N ALA A 232 -31.59 -3.24 -6.33
CA ALA A 232 -31.82 -2.72 -4.98
C ALA A 232 -30.56 -2.64 -4.11
N GLY A 233 -30.70 -2.03 -2.93
CA GLY A 233 -29.68 -1.95 -1.88
C GLY A 233 -28.63 -0.84 -2.06
N PRO A 234 -27.61 -0.81 -1.18
CA PRO A 234 -26.70 0.35 -1.02
C PRO A 234 -25.60 0.45 -2.08
N ALA A 235 -25.34 -0.58 -2.90
CA ALA A 235 -24.30 -0.49 -3.91
C ALA A 235 -24.51 0.71 -4.87
N PRO A 236 -23.48 1.49 -5.20
CA PRO A 236 -23.65 2.71 -6.00
C PRO A 236 -23.92 2.45 -7.49
N ARG A 237 -23.78 1.21 -7.97
CA ARG A 237 -23.90 0.82 -9.38
C ARG A 237 -24.11 -0.69 -9.52
N GLY A 238 -24.30 -1.18 -10.75
CA GLY A 238 -24.35 -2.61 -11.05
C GLY A 238 -23.01 -3.32 -10.84
N MET A 239 -23.03 -4.65 -10.91
CA MET A 239 -21.85 -5.52 -10.78
C MET A 239 -20.79 -5.20 -11.83
N ASP A 240 -19.54 -5.28 -11.42
CA ASP A 240 -18.40 -5.14 -12.32
C ASP A 240 -18.34 -6.26 -13.34
N ARG A 241 -17.74 -5.97 -14.49
CA ARG A 241 -17.66 -6.90 -15.62
C ARG A 241 -16.25 -7.04 -16.12
N PHE A 242 -15.98 -8.19 -16.73
CA PHE A 242 -14.75 -8.43 -17.45
C PHE A 242 -14.99 -8.38 -18.96
N GLY A 243 -13.96 -8.00 -19.70
CA GLY A 243 -13.97 -8.12 -21.14
C GLY A 243 -13.96 -9.60 -21.54
N VAL A 244 -14.72 -9.95 -22.58
CA VAL A 244 -14.77 -11.30 -23.12
C VAL A 244 -14.30 -11.27 -24.57
N THR A 245 -13.50 -12.25 -24.94
CA THR A 245 -13.09 -12.49 -26.33
C THR A 245 -13.30 -13.95 -26.65
N ILE A 246 -13.80 -14.24 -27.85
CA ILE A 246 -13.94 -15.60 -28.34
C ILE A 246 -12.75 -15.90 -29.25
N ALA A 247 -11.90 -16.85 -28.85
CA ALA A 247 -10.73 -17.27 -29.62
C ALA A 247 -10.82 -18.77 -29.89
N ASN A 248 -10.90 -19.16 -31.18
CA ASN A 248 -11.02 -20.56 -31.61
C ASN A 248 -12.19 -21.31 -30.92
N GLY A 249 -13.33 -20.64 -30.72
CA GLY A 249 -14.50 -21.18 -30.01
C GLY A 249 -14.38 -21.21 -28.49
N ASN A 250 -13.24 -20.83 -27.92
CA ASN A 250 -13.05 -20.71 -26.48
C ASN A 250 -13.35 -19.30 -25.99
N VAL A 251 -14.01 -19.22 -24.85
CA VAL A 251 -14.25 -17.98 -24.11
C VAL A 251 -12.99 -17.63 -23.32
N VAL A 252 -12.45 -16.46 -23.59
CA VAL A 252 -11.32 -15.87 -22.87
C VAL A 252 -11.82 -14.65 -22.12
N VAL A 253 -11.67 -14.65 -20.80
CA VAL A 253 -12.06 -13.55 -19.92
C VAL A 253 -10.81 -12.74 -19.55
N ASP A 254 -10.80 -11.46 -19.86
CA ASP A 254 -9.73 -10.54 -19.46
C ASP A 254 -9.96 -10.04 -18.04
N THR A 255 -9.31 -10.69 -17.07
CA THR A 255 -9.38 -10.31 -15.65
C THR A 255 -8.40 -9.20 -15.25
N GLY A 256 -7.53 -8.76 -16.18
CA GLY A 256 -6.62 -7.64 -15.97
C GLY A 256 -7.31 -6.28 -16.07
N THR A 257 -8.43 -6.21 -16.79
CA THR A 257 -9.22 -4.99 -16.98
C THR A 257 -10.63 -5.15 -16.42
N VAL A 258 -10.92 -4.51 -15.29
CA VAL A 258 -12.25 -4.48 -14.69
C VAL A 258 -13.03 -3.30 -15.25
N PHE A 259 -14.20 -3.57 -15.83
CA PHE A 259 -15.14 -2.54 -16.27
C PHE A 259 -16.18 -2.28 -15.20
N ASN A 260 -16.33 -1.00 -14.84
CA ASN A 260 -17.34 -0.59 -13.87
C ASN A 260 -18.74 -1.02 -14.35
N GLY A 261 -19.51 -1.59 -13.44
CA GLY A 261 -20.91 -1.91 -13.70
C GLY A 261 -21.75 -0.67 -14.05
N PRO A 262 -22.90 -0.88 -14.69
CA PRO A 262 -23.73 0.19 -15.23
C PRO A 262 -24.32 1.06 -14.12
N ALA A 263 -24.69 2.29 -14.50
CA ALA A 263 -25.35 3.22 -13.59
C ALA A 263 -26.70 2.68 -13.11
N ILE A 264 -27.15 3.18 -11.96
CA ILE A 264 -28.45 2.84 -11.36
C ILE A 264 -29.57 3.15 -12.37
N GLY A 265 -30.55 2.26 -12.47
CA GLY A 265 -31.68 2.38 -13.40
C GLY A 265 -31.44 1.77 -14.78
N THR A 266 -30.23 1.30 -15.07
CA THR A 266 -29.97 0.50 -16.28
C THR A 266 -30.70 -0.84 -16.17
N ASN A 267 -31.59 -1.14 -17.12
CA ASN A 267 -32.33 -2.41 -17.19
C ASN A 267 -32.40 -2.87 -18.66
N THR A 268 -31.32 -3.43 -19.18
CA THR A 268 -31.25 -3.82 -20.61
C THR A 268 -32.01 -5.11 -20.87
N SER A 269 -31.93 -6.10 -19.97
CA SER A 269 -32.66 -7.36 -20.12
C SER A 269 -34.15 -7.23 -19.81
N GLY A 270 -34.57 -6.21 -19.05
CA GLY A 270 -35.95 -6.11 -18.57
C GLY A 270 -36.33 -7.20 -17.56
N GLN A 271 -35.37 -8.02 -17.12
CA GLN A 271 -35.64 -9.12 -16.20
C GLN A 271 -35.99 -8.57 -14.82
N GLU A 272 -37.18 -8.93 -14.34
CA GLU A 272 -37.58 -8.74 -12.95
C GLU A 272 -37.33 -10.02 -12.14
N ALA A 273 -37.58 -9.98 -10.83
CA ALA A 273 -37.37 -11.14 -9.97
C ALA A 273 -38.39 -12.23 -10.33
N GLU A 274 -37.91 -13.44 -10.60
CA GLU A 274 -38.76 -14.58 -11.03
C GLU A 274 -39.40 -15.30 -9.84
N GLY A 275 -38.92 -15.03 -8.63
CA GLY A 275 -39.35 -15.69 -7.41
C GLY A 275 -38.88 -14.94 -6.16
N PRO A 276 -39.09 -15.52 -4.97
CA PRO A 276 -38.74 -14.87 -3.70
C PRO A 276 -37.23 -14.65 -3.58
N HIS A 277 -36.85 -13.54 -2.94
CA HIS A 277 -35.45 -13.24 -2.64
C HIS A 277 -34.90 -14.20 -1.57
N CYS A 278 -33.64 -14.60 -1.74
CA CYS A 278 -32.92 -15.46 -0.82
C CYS A 278 -32.50 -14.71 0.46
N ILE A 279 -32.24 -13.41 0.37
CA ILE A 279 -31.78 -12.61 1.52
C ILE A 279 -32.91 -12.04 2.38
N SER A 280 -34.13 -11.86 1.85
CA SER A 280 -35.25 -11.26 2.59
C SER A 280 -36.13 -12.30 3.31
N GLY A 281 -35.91 -13.59 3.08
CA GLY A 281 -36.67 -14.68 3.72
C GLY A 281 -36.24 -15.02 5.15
N GLY A 282 -35.18 -14.38 5.68
CA GLY A 282 -34.53 -14.76 6.95
C GLY A 282 -34.59 -13.76 8.10
N GLY A 283 -35.24 -12.61 7.96
CA GLY A 283 -35.21 -11.62 9.04
C GLY A 283 -35.88 -10.29 8.71
N ALA A 284 -37.20 -10.26 8.86
CA ALA A 284 -37.95 -9.02 9.07
C ALA A 284 -39.21 -9.36 9.87
N LYS A 285 -39.02 -9.70 11.14
CA LYS A 285 -40.02 -9.39 12.17
C LYS A 285 -39.54 -8.11 12.83
N HIS A 286 -40.15 -6.99 12.42
CA HIS A 286 -40.29 -5.85 13.30
C HIS A 286 -41.49 -6.10 14.20
#